data_AF-A0A356ZUK9-F1
#
_entry.id   AF-A0A356ZUK9-F1
#
_cell.length_a   1.000
_cell.length_b   1.000
_cell.length_c   1.000
_cell.angle_alpha   90.00
_cell.angle_beta   90.00
_cell.angle_gamma   90.00
#
_symmetry.space_group_name_H-M   'P 1'
#
loop_
_entity.id
_entity.type
_entity.pdbx_description
1 polymer ?
#
loop_
_entity_poly.entity_id
_entity_poly.type
_entity_poly.pdbx_seq_one_letter_code
_entity_poly.pdbx_strand_id
1 'polypeptide(L)'
;MRSVQLLCHNTFGQVVKASAGQLQLKTVWGNQTVNLNGIDIKIRGLHSETLQSLRDLPPRSQVLIHLIPKEHRAVIHILPNLIPCPRSTQTGEHPKKTD
;
A
#
# COMPACT_ATOMS: atom_id res chain seq x y z
N MET A 1 25.57 4.40 -8.14
CA MET A 1 24.98 3.74 -6.95
C MET A 1 23.48 3.97 -6.99
N ARG A 2 22.65 2.93 -7.13
CA ARG A 2 21.19 3.10 -7.17
C ARG A 2 20.70 3.31 -5.74
N SER A 3 20.22 4.51 -5.44
CA SER A 3 19.66 4.86 -4.13
C SER A 3 18.57 3.87 -3.76
N VAL A 4 18.81 3.06 -2.74
CA VAL A 4 17.76 2.31 -2.06
C VAL A 4 16.93 3.36 -1.33
N GLN A 5 15.82 3.79 -1.92
CA GLN A 5 14.82 4.54 -1.17
C GLN A 5 14.17 3.58 -0.19
N LEU A 6 14.83 3.38 0.96
CA LEU A 6 14.18 2.85 2.13
C LEU A 6 12.95 3.70 2.40
N LEU A 7 11.87 3.05 2.81
CA LEU A 7 10.76 3.76 3.40
C LEU A 7 11.32 4.62 4.56
N CYS A 8 10.99 5.91 4.63
CA CYS A 8 11.41 6.78 5.75
C CYS A 8 10.29 7.00 6.77
N HIS A 9 9.07 6.55 6.45
CA HIS A 9 7.85 6.82 7.18
C HIS A 9 6.83 5.70 6.92
N ASN A 10 5.86 5.53 7.81
CA ASN A 10 4.78 4.57 7.60
C ASN A 10 3.98 4.92 6.34
N THR A 11 3.56 3.91 5.58
CA THR A 11 2.85 4.12 4.31
C THR A 11 1.58 3.28 4.26
N PHE A 12 0.49 3.89 3.83
CA PHE A 12 -0.77 3.21 3.55
C PHE A 12 -1.07 3.27 2.06
N GLY A 13 -1.57 2.16 1.50
CA GLY A 13 -2.05 2.14 0.13
C GLY A 13 -2.53 0.77 -0.33
N GLN A 14 -3.02 0.74 -1.57
CA GLN A 14 -3.46 -0.48 -2.22
C GLN A 14 -2.30 -1.15 -2.96
N VAL A 15 -2.14 -2.46 -2.80
CA VAL A 15 -1.11 -3.23 -3.53
C VAL A 15 -1.44 -3.23 -5.03
N VAL A 16 -0.55 -2.66 -5.82
CA VAL A 16 -0.58 -2.73 -7.29
C VAL A 16 0.26 -3.91 -7.76
N LYS A 17 1.45 -4.06 -7.19
CA LYS A 17 2.38 -5.15 -7.51
C LYS A 17 3.24 -5.47 -6.29
N ALA A 18 3.48 -6.75 -6.07
CA ALA A 18 4.38 -7.23 -5.03
C ALA A 18 5.50 -8.09 -5.60
N SER A 19 6.69 -7.96 -5.03
CA SER A 19 7.88 -8.72 -5.40
C SER A 19 8.71 -9.01 -4.13
N ALA A 20 9.77 -9.81 -4.24
CA ALA A 20 10.52 -10.30 -3.07
C ALA A 20 11.04 -9.21 -2.12
N GLY A 21 11.27 -7.99 -2.60
CA GLY A 21 11.75 -6.89 -1.77
C GLY A 21 11.27 -5.52 -2.23
N GLN A 22 10.21 -5.47 -3.02
CA GLN A 22 9.62 -4.22 -3.46
C GLN A 22 8.10 -4.35 -3.56
N LEU A 23 7.41 -3.32 -3.08
CA LEU A 23 5.97 -3.14 -3.25
C LEU A 23 5.68 -1.90 -4.07
N GLN A 24 4.77 -2.02 -5.02
CA GLN A 24 4.15 -0.87 -5.67
C GLN A 24 2.78 -0.68 -5.06
N LEU A 25 2.56 0.50 -4.49
CA LEU A 25 1.32 0.88 -3.84
C LEU A 25 0.65 2.02 -4.60
N LYS A 26 -0.67 1.98 -4.68
CA LYS A 26 -1.49 3.13 -5.05
C LYS A 26 -1.93 3.81 -3.76
N THR A 27 -1.40 5.00 -3.51
CA THR A 27 -1.73 5.84 -2.35
C THR A 27 -2.60 7.02 -2.79
N VAL A 28 -3.03 7.85 -1.83
CA VAL A 28 -3.79 9.07 -2.13
C VAL A 28 -2.96 10.12 -2.89
N TRP A 29 -1.63 10.01 -2.84
CA TRP A 29 -0.69 10.90 -3.54
C TRP A 29 -0.20 10.31 -4.87
N GLY A 30 -0.75 9.17 -5.30
CA GLY A 30 -0.39 8.49 -6.54
C GLY A 30 0.34 7.17 -6.33
N ASN A 31 1.01 6.69 -7.38
CA ASN A 31 1.73 5.42 -7.32
C ASN A 31 3.08 5.61 -6.63
N GLN A 32 3.31 4.83 -5.58
CA GLN A 32 4.53 4.84 -4.78
C GLN A 32 5.23 3.48 -4.90
N THR A 33 6.56 3.52 -5.00
CA THR A 33 7.39 2.32 -4.99
C THR A 33 8.13 2.26 -3.67
N VAL A 34 7.86 1.21 -2.90
CA VAL A 34 8.45 0.96 -1.59
C VAL A 34 9.51 -0.13 -1.73
N ASN A 35 10.76 0.22 -1.44
CA ASN A 35 11.87 -0.73 -1.44
C ASN A 35 12.10 -1.26 -0.01
N LEU A 36 12.03 -2.58 0.14
CA LEU A 36 12.17 -3.30 1.41
C LEU A 36 13.35 -4.29 1.38
N ASN A 37 14.25 -4.17 0.39
CA ASN A 37 15.44 -5.01 0.31
C ASN A 37 16.32 -4.85 1.56
N GLY A 38 16.67 -5.97 2.19
CA GLY A 38 17.51 -5.99 3.39
C GLY A 38 16.80 -5.60 4.69
N ILE A 39 15.48 -5.40 4.65
CA ILE A 39 14.63 -5.13 5.82
C ILE A 39 13.97 -6.44 6.26
N ASP A 40 13.91 -6.72 7.57
CA ASP A 40 13.09 -7.83 8.09
C ASP A 40 11.61 -7.51 7.88
N ILE A 41 10.88 -8.37 7.19
CA ILE A 41 9.47 -8.12 6.85
C ILE A 41 8.57 -9.08 7.62
N LYS A 42 7.63 -8.53 8.39
CA LYS A 42 6.57 -9.29 9.04
C LYS A 42 5.22 -8.94 8.45
N ILE A 43 4.54 -9.91 7.84
CA ILE A 43 3.18 -9.72 7.34
C ILE A 43 2.18 -10.13 8.43
N ARG A 44 1.13 -9.33 8.62
CA ARG A 44 0.02 -9.55 9.56
C ARG A 44 -1.30 -9.25 8.87
N GLY A 45 -2.38 -9.88 9.29
CA GLY A 45 -3.73 -9.60 8.79
C GLY A 45 -4.47 -10.86 8.35
N LEU A 46 -5.58 -10.68 7.62
CA LEU A 46 -6.40 -11.80 7.17
C LEU A 46 -5.55 -12.79 6.35
N HIS A 47 -5.57 -14.07 6.71
CA HIS A 47 -4.79 -15.14 6.08
C HIS A 47 -3.26 -14.96 6.11
N SER A 48 -2.70 -14.11 6.98
CA SER A 48 -1.24 -13.89 7.02
C SER A 48 -0.44 -15.15 7.33
N GLU A 49 -1.06 -16.16 7.96
CA GLU A 49 -0.44 -17.47 8.25
C GLU A 49 -0.06 -18.24 6.98
N THR A 50 -0.71 -17.94 5.86
CA THR A 50 -0.43 -18.55 4.55
C THR A 50 0.55 -17.72 3.71
N LEU A 51 0.88 -16.51 4.15
CA LEU A 51 1.76 -15.60 3.41
C LEU A 51 3.19 -15.75 3.92
N GLN A 52 4.01 -16.44 3.14
CA GLN A 52 5.41 -16.70 3.49
C GLN A 52 6.34 -15.57 3.03
N SER A 53 5.89 -14.76 2.08
CA SER A 53 6.70 -13.71 1.48
C SER A 53 5.87 -12.51 1.02
N LEU A 54 6.55 -11.40 0.72
CA LEU A 54 5.94 -10.24 0.07
C LEU A 54 5.22 -10.58 -1.24
N ARG A 55 5.71 -11.57 -1.99
CA ARG A 55 5.14 -11.95 -3.30
C ARG A 55 3.74 -12.51 -3.18
N ASP A 56 3.42 -13.06 -2.02
CA ASP A 56 2.15 -13.71 -1.75
C ASP A 56 1.06 -12.67 -1.40
N LEU A 57 1.43 -11.40 -1.21
CA LEU A 57 0.48 -10.32 -0.97
C LEU A 57 -0.53 -10.24 -2.12
N PRO A 58 -1.84 -10.39 -1.82
CA PRO A 58 -2.84 -10.36 -2.88
C PRO A 58 -2.85 -8.99 -3.56
N PRO A 59 -2.96 -8.95 -4.90
CA PRO A 59 -3.13 -7.70 -5.60
C PRO A 59 -4.45 -7.05 -5.17
N ARG A 60 -4.47 -5.71 -5.15
CA ARG A 60 -5.60 -4.87 -4.71
C ARG A 60 -5.93 -4.91 -3.22
N SER A 61 -5.20 -5.68 -2.41
CA SER A 61 -5.31 -5.59 -0.95
C SER A 61 -4.91 -4.21 -0.44
N GLN A 62 -5.64 -3.71 0.55
CA GLN A 62 -5.25 -2.53 1.30
C GLN A 62 -4.21 -2.92 2.34
N VAL A 63 -3.09 -2.21 2.37
CA VAL A 63 -2.00 -2.47 3.31
C VAL A 63 -1.57 -1.20 4.04
N LEU A 64 -1.24 -1.37 5.32
CA LEU A 64 -0.49 -0.40 6.11
C LEU A 64 0.91 -0.98 6.37
N ILE A 65 1.93 -0.29 5.88
CA ILE A 65 3.33 -0.59 6.14
C ILE A 65 3.78 0.28 7.31
N HIS A 66 4.07 -0.38 8.43
CA HIS A 66 4.66 0.22 9.60
C HIS A 66 6.16 -0.07 9.62
N LEU A 67 6.99 0.96 9.45
CA LEU A 67 8.43 0.83 9.50
C LEU A 67 8.93 1.03 10.92
N ILE A 68 9.84 0.16 11.35
CA ILE A 68 10.52 0.23 12.64
C ILE A 68 12.02 0.41 12.35
N PRO A 69 12.49 1.67 12.17
CA PRO A 69 13.85 1.93 11.72
C PRO A 69 14.92 1.38 12.66
N LYS A 70 14.70 1.46 13.98
CA LYS A 70 15.64 0.99 14.99
C LYS A 70 15.90 -0.52 14.93
N GLU A 71 14.95 -1.29 14.44
CA GLU A 71 15.03 -2.76 14.31
C GLU A 71 15.33 -3.20 12.87
N HIS A 72 15.51 -2.24 11.95
CA HIS A 72 15.65 -2.51 10.51
C HIS A 72 14.54 -3.44 9.99
N ARG A 73 13.31 -3.16 10.42
CA ARG A 73 12.14 -4.04 10.25
C ARG A 73 10.95 -3.27 9.70
N ALA A 74 10.13 -3.94 8.89
CA ALA A 74 8.83 -3.45 8.43
C ALA A 74 7.74 -4.46 8.77
N VAL A 75 6.64 -3.98 9.35
CA VAL A 75 5.43 -4.77 9.60
C VAL A 75 4.36 -4.35 8.60
N ILE A 76 3.85 -5.29 7.82
CA ILE A 76 2.83 -5.05 6.80
C ILE A 76 1.51 -5.60 7.31
N HIS A 77 0.56 -4.72 7.54
CA HIS A 77 -0.79 -5.08 7.95
C HIS A 77 -1.70 -5.11 6.73
N ILE A 78 -2.21 -6.29 6.39
CA ILE A 78 -3.26 -6.47 5.39
C ILE A 78 -4.58 -6.15 6.07
N LEU A 79 -5.22 -5.10 5.58
CA LEU A 79 -6.48 -4.64 6.11
C LEU A 79 -7.61 -5.41 5.41
N PRO A 80 -8.67 -5.79 6.15
CA PRO A 80 -9.87 -6.34 5.51
C PRO A 80 -10.35 -5.34 4.46
N ASN A 81 -10.79 -5.83 3.30
CA ASN A 81 -11.27 -5.00 2.20
C ASN A 81 -12.34 -4.02 2.71
N LEU A 82 -11.91 -2.81 3.06
CA LEU A 82 -12.80 -1.67 3.15
C LEU A 82 -13.28 -1.48 1.72
N ILE A 83 -14.59 -1.72 1.53
CA ILE A 83 -15.32 -1.43 0.30
C ILE A 83 -14.76 -0.13 -0.27
N PRO A 84 -14.32 -0.09 -1.54
CA PRO A 84 -13.76 1.13 -2.11
C PRO A 84 -14.75 2.26 -1.86
N CYS A 85 -14.32 3.33 -1.17
CA CYS A 85 -15.13 4.53 -1.04
C CYS A 85 -15.66 4.87 -2.44
N PRO A 86 -16.99 4.96 -2.66
CA PRO A 86 -17.51 5.31 -3.95
C PRO A 86 -16.86 6.63 -4.34
N ARG A 87 -16.12 6.56 -5.43
CA ARG A 87 -15.50 7.67 -6.13
C ARG A 87 -16.49 8.84 -6.06
N SER A 88 -16.14 9.93 -5.36
CA SER A 88 -16.94 11.16 -5.42
C SER A 88 -17.15 11.46 -6.89
N THR A 89 -18.38 11.23 -7.34
CA THR A 89 -18.83 11.65 -8.65
C THR A 89 -18.86 13.15 -8.51
N GLN A 90 -17.77 13.81 -8.92
CA GLN A 90 -17.79 15.22 -9.24
C GLN A 90 -18.61 15.34 -10.53
N THR A 91 -19.92 15.13 -10.40
CA THR A 91 -20.89 15.56 -11.39
C THR A 91 -21.05 17.05 -11.12
N GLY A 92 -20.17 17.84 -11.72
CA GLY A 92 -20.45 19.24 -11.96
C GLY A 92 -21.59 19.33 -12.97
N GLU A 93 -22.83 19.18 -12.50
CA GLU A 93 -23.98 19.72 -13.22
C GLU A 93 -24.38 21.03 -12.56
N HIS A 94 -23.85 22.11 -13.14
CA HIS A 94 -24.40 23.45 -13.02
C HIS A 94 -25.85 23.40 -13.53
N PRO A 95 -26.88 23.77 -12.74
CA PRO A 95 -28.19 24.04 -13.33
C PRO A 95 -28.06 25.32 -14.16
N LYS A 96 -28.13 25.15 -15.47
CA LYS A 96 -28.28 26.22 -16.46
C LYS A 96 -29.62 26.91 -16.19
N LYS A 97 -29.56 28.09 -15.57
CA LYS A 97 -30.70 29.02 -15.46
C LYS A 97 -31.16 29.31 -16.89
N THR A 98 -32.35 28.82 -17.24
CA THR A 98 -33.01 29.12 -18.52
C THR A 98 -34.26 29.90 -18.16
N ASP A 99 -34.25 31.15 -18.64
CA ASP A 99 -35.31 32.18 -18.70
C ASP A 99 -36.30 32.29 -17.52
#